data_AF-A0AAJ6CW81-F1
#
_entry.id   AF-A0AAJ6CW81-F1
#
_cell.length_a   1.000
_cell.length_b   1.000
_cell.length_c   1.000
_cell.angle_alpha   90.00
_cell.angle_beta   90.00
_cell.angle_gamma   90.00
#
_symmetry.space_group_name_H-M   'P 1'
#
loop_
_entity.id
_entity.type
_entity.pdbx_description
1 polymer ?
#
loop_
_entity_poly.entity_id
_entity_poly.type
_entity_poly.pdbx_seq_one_letter_code
_entity_poly.pdbx_strand_id
1 'polypeptide(L)'
;MPTVGEFIDEYKKTGREAPYLAEVQVAKEILAKAPSKTTPFEVANFFFEVGQGRYGDNWVNYVKEWPVRANPVIVSFFDATTTRKPAGDTTAWCAAFVNWCIQQGAKGRDTTGFAGPTKSAASSSFRSNWGRKLGEDEKPSVGDLVVFKLKSDASHGHVAFFVSDAGKGRIYILGGNQGALAHDNNGEVNIKSVETDSSYWQVVGYFTALELRG
;
A
#
# COMPACT_ATOMS: atom_id res chain seq x y z
N MET A 1 -17.45 -23.46 -26.50
CA MET A 1 -17.06 -23.19 -25.11
C MET A 1 -15.61 -22.76 -25.15
N PRO A 2 -15.23 -21.62 -24.55
CA PRO A 2 -13.84 -21.19 -24.53
C PRO A 2 -12.98 -22.23 -23.82
N THR A 3 -11.76 -22.41 -24.28
CA THR A 3 -10.77 -23.32 -23.69
C THR A 3 -10.24 -22.77 -22.37
N VAL A 4 -9.73 -23.64 -21.50
CA VAL A 4 -9.08 -23.25 -20.23
C VAL A 4 -7.92 -22.26 -20.46
N GLY A 5 -7.29 -22.27 -21.63
CA GLY A 5 -6.27 -21.29 -22.02
C GLY A 5 -6.83 -19.89 -22.31
N GLU A 6 -8.01 -19.80 -22.94
CA GLU A 6 -8.71 -18.52 -23.17
C GLU A 6 -9.23 -17.92 -21.86
N PHE A 7 -9.57 -18.75 -20.86
CA PHE A 7 -9.90 -18.29 -19.50
C PHE A 7 -8.73 -17.65 -18.74
N ILE A 8 -7.48 -17.96 -19.11
CA ILE A 8 -6.27 -17.44 -18.43
C ILE A 8 -5.82 -16.11 -19.07
N ASP A 9 -5.96 -15.95 -20.39
CA ASP A 9 -5.61 -14.71 -21.09
C ASP A 9 -6.63 -13.58 -20.88
N GLU A 10 -7.89 -13.92 -20.57
CA GLU A 10 -8.93 -12.92 -20.23
C GLU A 10 -8.88 -12.47 -18.76
N TYR A 11 -8.10 -13.16 -17.91
CA TYR A 11 -7.88 -12.83 -16.48
C TYR A 11 -6.88 -11.68 -16.27
N LYS A 12 -6.84 -10.71 -17.20
CA LYS A 12 -6.00 -9.51 -17.11
C LYS A 12 -6.74 -8.24 -17.49
N LYS A 13 -7.39 -7.66 -16.47
CA LYS A 13 -7.36 -6.24 -16.07
C LYS A 13 -8.24 -6.11 -14.81
N THR A 14 -7.74 -5.47 -13.76
CA THR A 14 -8.48 -5.36 -12.49
C THR A 14 -9.69 -4.44 -12.62
N GLY A 15 -10.46 -4.36 -11.55
CA GLY A 15 -11.79 -3.78 -11.55
C GLY A 15 -11.83 -2.31 -12.00
N ARG A 16 -12.59 -2.06 -13.06
CA ARG A 16 -12.86 -0.70 -13.59
C ARG A 16 -14.33 -0.32 -13.50
N GLU A 17 -15.21 -1.31 -13.31
CA GLU A 17 -16.63 -1.06 -13.16
C GLU A 17 -16.93 -0.44 -11.79
N ALA A 18 -18.03 0.29 -11.71
CA ALA A 18 -18.46 0.89 -10.45
C ALA A 18 -18.89 -0.20 -9.45
N PRO A 19 -18.48 -0.12 -8.17
CA PRO A 19 -19.01 -0.99 -7.12
C PRO A 19 -20.50 -0.74 -6.88
N TYR A 20 -21.21 -1.74 -6.37
CA TYR A 20 -22.59 -1.59 -5.92
C TYR A 20 -22.68 -0.74 -4.65
N LEU A 21 -23.85 -0.13 -4.41
CA LEU A 21 -24.08 0.70 -3.20
C LEU A 21 -23.83 -0.08 -1.89
N ALA A 22 -24.20 -1.37 -1.85
CA ALA A 22 -23.94 -2.22 -0.70
C ALA A 22 -22.44 -2.44 -0.47
N GLU A 23 -21.65 -2.61 -1.53
CA GLU A 23 -20.19 -2.76 -1.45
C GLU A 23 -19.53 -1.47 -0.96
N VAL A 24 -20.01 -0.32 -1.43
CA VAL A 24 -19.58 1.00 -0.93
C VAL A 24 -19.90 1.18 0.55
N GLN A 25 -21.06 0.69 1.01
CA GLN A 25 -21.45 0.78 2.41
C GLN A 25 -20.53 -0.06 3.31
N VAL A 26 -20.19 -1.28 2.90
CA VAL A 26 -19.22 -2.12 3.62
C VAL A 26 -17.83 -1.46 3.65
N ALA A 27 -17.37 -0.88 2.53
CA ALA A 27 -16.11 -0.17 2.51
C ALA A 27 -16.07 1.01 3.49
N LYS A 28 -17.16 1.79 3.59
CA LYS A 28 -17.27 2.88 4.58
C LYS A 28 -17.15 2.36 6.00
N GLU A 29 -17.74 1.21 6.31
CA GLU A 29 -17.65 0.59 7.63
C GLU A 29 -16.21 0.17 7.96
N ILE A 30 -15.51 -0.45 7.00
CA ILE A 30 -14.09 -0.84 7.15
C ILE A 30 -13.23 0.41 7.40
N LEU A 31 -13.36 1.43 6.53
CA LEU A 31 -12.57 2.67 6.62
C LEU A 31 -12.86 3.45 7.92
N ALA A 32 -14.10 3.42 8.41
CA ALA A 32 -14.48 4.06 9.67
C ALA A 32 -13.89 3.35 10.91
N LYS A 33 -13.63 2.03 10.80
CA LYS A 33 -13.01 1.23 11.86
C LYS A 33 -11.49 1.31 11.89
N ALA A 34 -10.86 1.81 10.82
CA ALA A 34 -9.41 1.99 10.80
C ALA A 34 -8.98 2.93 11.95
N PRO A 35 -7.95 2.56 12.73
CA PRO A 35 -7.56 3.34 13.90
C PRO A 35 -7.05 4.73 13.48
N SER A 36 -7.17 5.68 14.39
CA SER A 36 -6.63 7.05 14.24
C SER A 36 -5.96 7.45 15.54
N LYS A 37 -5.26 8.59 15.56
CA LYS A 37 -4.40 8.98 16.69
C LYS A 37 -3.33 7.93 17.02
N THR A 38 -2.79 7.32 15.98
CA THR A 38 -1.92 6.15 16.05
C THR A 38 -0.82 6.31 15.00
N THR A 39 0.16 5.42 14.95
CA THR A 39 1.19 5.43 13.90
C THR A 39 0.60 5.00 12.55
N PRO A 40 1.14 5.48 11.42
CA PRO A 40 0.76 4.99 10.09
C PRO A 40 0.91 3.47 9.94
N PHE A 41 1.89 2.87 10.63
CA PHE A 41 2.11 1.43 10.63
C PHE A 41 0.94 0.66 11.27
N GLU A 42 0.39 1.14 12.39
CA GLU A 42 -0.76 0.52 13.04
C GLU A 42 -2.03 0.60 12.17
N VAL A 43 -2.19 1.70 11.41
CA VAL A 43 -3.25 1.81 10.39
C VAL A 43 -3.06 0.78 9.28
N ALA A 44 -1.83 0.63 8.78
CA ALA A 44 -1.54 -0.38 7.77
C ALA A 44 -1.75 -1.81 8.31
N ASN A 45 -1.38 -2.05 9.57
CA ASN A 45 -1.56 -3.33 10.22
C ASN A 45 -3.05 -3.68 10.29
N PHE A 46 -3.93 -2.74 10.65
CA PHE A 46 -5.38 -2.96 10.63
C PHE A 46 -5.88 -3.54 9.30
N PHE A 47 -5.45 -3.02 8.14
CA PHE A 47 -5.86 -3.58 6.85
C PHE A 47 -5.25 -4.95 6.58
N PHE A 48 -4.02 -5.19 7.01
CA PHE A 48 -3.46 -6.54 6.98
C PHE A 48 -4.31 -7.51 7.80
N GLU A 49 -4.71 -7.13 9.01
CA GLU A 49 -5.57 -7.93 9.89
C GLU A 49 -6.95 -8.22 9.28
N VAL A 50 -7.53 -7.23 8.58
CA VAL A 50 -8.76 -7.41 7.79
C VAL A 50 -8.54 -8.50 6.73
N GLY A 51 -7.43 -8.45 6.00
CA GLY A 51 -7.07 -9.48 5.02
C GLY A 51 -6.78 -10.86 5.63
N GLN A 52 -6.43 -10.92 6.92
CA GLN A 52 -6.27 -12.16 7.68
C GLN A 52 -7.60 -12.67 8.31
N GLY A 53 -8.73 -12.01 8.06
CA GLY A 53 -10.04 -12.43 8.57
C GLY A 53 -10.29 -12.10 10.05
N ARG A 54 -9.43 -11.28 10.69
CA ARG A 54 -9.60 -10.92 12.12
C ARG A 54 -10.91 -10.18 12.41
N TYR A 55 -11.50 -9.55 11.40
CA TYR A 55 -12.76 -8.81 11.49
C TYR A 55 -13.92 -9.53 10.78
N GLY A 56 -13.76 -10.83 10.49
CA GLY A 56 -14.73 -11.68 9.80
C GLY A 56 -14.44 -11.84 8.30
N ASP A 57 -14.86 -13.00 7.76
CA ASP A 57 -14.52 -13.42 6.40
C ASP A 57 -15.09 -12.50 5.31
N ASN A 58 -16.21 -11.83 5.59
CA ASN A 58 -16.88 -10.92 4.65
C ASN A 58 -16.01 -9.71 4.28
N TRP A 59 -14.98 -9.37 5.06
CA TRP A 59 -14.12 -8.22 4.82
C TRP A 59 -12.79 -8.57 4.15
N VAL A 60 -12.41 -9.85 4.13
CA VAL A 60 -11.10 -10.32 3.63
C VAL A 60 -10.81 -9.82 2.22
N ASN A 61 -11.82 -9.84 1.34
CA ASN A 61 -11.66 -9.43 -0.05
C ASN A 61 -11.62 -7.90 -0.24
N TYR A 62 -11.97 -7.10 0.76
CA TYR A 62 -11.96 -5.64 0.65
C TYR A 62 -10.55 -5.03 0.72
N VAL A 63 -9.51 -5.82 1.02
CA VAL A 63 -8.11 -5.34 0.98
C VAL A 63 -7.30 -5.94 -0.18
N LYS A 64 -8.01 -6.43 -1.20
CA LYS A 64 -7.45 -7.04 -2.41
C LYS A 64 -8.15 -6.49 -3.65
N GLU A 65 -7.43 -6.39 -4.76
CA GLU A 65 -8.02 -5.99 -6.04
C GLU A 65 -9.15 -6.95 -6.44
N TRP A 66 -10.21 -6.40 -7.03
CA TRP A 66 -11.36 -7.16 -7.49
C TRP A 66 -11.31 -7.38 -9.00
N PRO A 67 -11.87 -8.50 -9.51
CA PRO A 67 -11.69 -8.88 -10.91
C PRO A 67 -12.47 -8.00 -11.90
N VAL A 68 -13.60 -7.41 -11.49
CA VAL A 68 -14.53 -6.73 -12.42
C VAL A 68 -14.86 -5.30 -11.98
N ARG A 69 -15.36 -5.15 -10.74
CA ARG A 69 -15.68 -3.85 -10.15
C ARG A 69 -14.49 -3.36 -9.35
N ALA A 70 -14.26 -2.04 -9.33
CA ALA A 70 -13.21 -1.46 -8.53
C ALA A 70 -13.51 -1.64 -7.04
N ASN A 71 -12.57 -2.20 -6.28
CA ASN A 71 -12.72 -2.32 -4.84
C ASN A 71 -12.83 -0.93 -4.17
N PRO A 72 -13.95 -0.61 -3.49
CA PRO A 72 -14.18 0.71 -2.93
C PRO A 72 -13.25 1.09 -1.77
N VAL A 73 -12.68 0.14 -1.03
CA VAL A 73 -11.65 0.45 -0.01
C VAL A 73 -10.35 0.90 -0.70
N ILE A 74 -9.90 0.17 -1.72
CA ILE A 74 -8.68 0.51 -2.47
C ILE A 74 -8.81 1.86 -3.17
N VAL A 75 -9.94 2.10 -3.84
CA VAL A 75 -10.21 3.39 -4.50
C VAL A 75 -10.20 4.54 -3.48
N SER A 76 -10.73 4.33 -2.28
CA SER A 76 -10.76 5.36 -1.22
C SER A 76 -9.37 5.76 -0.73
N PHE A 77 -8.34 4.92 -0.89
CA PHE A 77 -6.96 5.32 -0.55
C PHE A 77 -6.47 6.51 -1.39
N PHE A 78 -7.00 6.68 -2.60
CA PHE A 78 -6.62 7.80 -3.46
C PHE A 78 -7.15 9.15 -2.99
N ASP A 79 -8.08 9.21 -2.03
CA ASP A 79 -8.53 10.47 -1.41
C ASP A 79 -7.40 11.20 -0.68
N ALA A 80 -6.37 10.45 -0.26
CA ALA A 80 -5.15 10.99 0.33
C ALA A 80 -4.16 11.53 -0.71
N THR A 81 -4.50 11.50 -2.00
CA THR A 81 -3.65 11.93 -3.12
C THR A 81 -4.34 12.99 -3.98
N THR A 82 -3.59 13.62 -4.88
CA THR A 82 -4.14 14.51 -5.92
C THR A 82 -4.79 13.75 -7.08
N THR A 83 -4.47 12.46 -7.25
CA THR A 83 -5.09 11.62 -8.29
C THR A 83 -6.60 11.54 -8.06
N ARG A 84 -7.05 11.25 -6.82
CA ARG A 84 -8.45 11.13 -6.32
C ARG A 84 -9.42 10.23 -7.08
N LYS A 85 -9.34 10.19 -8.40
CA LYS A 85 -10.18 9.43 -9.33
C LYS A 85 -9.28 8.47 -10.11
N PRO A 86 -8.84 7.37 -9.47
CA PRO A 86 -8.07 6.35 -10.17
C PRO A 86 -8.93 5.66 -11.24
N ALA A 87 -8.28 5.00 -12.20
CA ALA A 87 -8.96 4.09 -13.11
C ALA A 87 -9.23 2.76 -12.39
N GLY A 88 -10.13 2.80 -11.40
CA GLY A 88 -10.45 1.68 -10.51
C GLY A 88 -9.25 1.23 -9.67
N ASP A 89 -9.27 -0.02 -9.22
CA ASP A 89 -8.16 -0.62 -8.46
C ASP A 89 -7.04 -1.16 -9.37
N THR A 90 -7.11 -0.90 -10.69
CA THR A 90 -6.01 -1.16 -11.64
C THR A 90 -4.92 -0.10 -11.63
N THR A 91 -5.18 1.03 -10.96
CA THR A 91 -4.18 2.08 -10.80
C THR A 91 -3.27 1.68 -9.66
N ALA A 92 -1.95 1.65 -9.88
CA ALA A 92 -0.99 1.29 -8.84
C ALA A 92 -1.23 2.12 -7.56
N TRP A 93 -1.49 1.44 -6.45
CA TRP A 93 -2.07 2.05 -5.24
C TRP A 93 -1.19 1.93 -4.00
N CYS A 94 0.06 1.45 -4.13
CA CYS A 94 1.01 1.37 -3.00
C CYS A 94 1.22 2.73 -2.31
N ALA A 95 1.48 3.78 -3.08
CA ALA A 95 1.68 5.13 -2.54
C ALA A 95 0.37 5.76 -2.05
N ALA A 96 -0.76 5.46 -2.69
CA ALA A 96 -2.08 5.91 -2.22
C ALA A 96 -2.38 5.32 -0.84
N PHE A 97 -2.13 4.02 -0.66
CA PHE A 97 -2.28 3.33 0.62
C PHE A 97 -1.39 3.92 1.73
N VAL A 98 -0.10 4.15 1.45
CA VAL A 98 0.82 4.74 2.44
C VAL A 98 0.40 6.17 2.80
N ASN A 99 0.03 7.01 1.81
CA ASN A 99 -0.50 8.35 2.08
C ASN A 99 -1.76 8.32 2.95
N TRP A 100 -2.67 7.38 2.67
CA TRP A 100 -3.89 7.21 3.44
C TRP A 100 -3.60 6.80 4.89
N CYS A 101 -2.68 5.86 5.10
CA CYS A 101 -2.25 5.44 6.44
C CYS A 101 -1.64 6.62 7.23
N ILE A 102 -0.82 7.44 6.59
CA ILE A 102 -0.24 8.65 7.20
C ILE A 102 -1.35 9.63 7.59
N GLN A 103 -2.27 9.93 6.67
CA GLN A 103 -3.36 10.86 6.92
C GLN A 103 -4.31 10.37 8.04
N GLN A 104 -4.66 9.09 8.03
CA GLN A 104 -5.57 8.49 9.00
C GLN A 104 -4.93 8.38 10.39
N GLY A 105 -3.66 7.97 10.49
CA GLY A 105 -2.94 7.89 11.77
C GLY A 105 -2.82 9.25 12.45
N ALA A 106 -2.58 10.30 11.66
CA ALA A 106 -2.48 11.68 12.13
C ALA A 106 -3.84 12.30 12.54
N LYS A 107 -4.97 11.74 12.08
CA LYS A 107 -6.30 12.30 12.33
C LYS A 107 -6.57 12.44 13.82
N GLY A 108 -6.76 13.69 14.26
CA GLY A 108 -7.06 14.03 15.65
C GLY A 108 -5.84 14.10 16.59
N ARG A 109 -4.62 14.12 16.06
CA ARG A 109 -3.38 14.44 16.81
C ARG A 109 -2.98 15.90 16.58
N ASP A 110 -2.17 16.44 17.49
CA ASP A 110 -1.29 17.56 17.13
C ASP A 110 -0.20 17.01 16.20
N THR A 111 -0.13 17.57 14.99
CA THR A 111 0.78 17.13 13.93
C THR A 111 1.94 18.10 13.72
N THR A 112 2.18 19.00 14.67
CA THR A 112 3.31 19.94 14.60
C THR A 112 4.62 19.16 14.49
N GLY A 113 5.34 19.35 13.38
CA GLY A 113 6.60 18.66 13.09
C GLY A 113 6.47 17.27 12.46
N PHE A 114 5.25 16.76 12.23
CA PHE A 114 5.05 15.49 11.53
C PHE A 114 5.26 15.66 10.02
N ALA A 115 5.75 14.62 9.35
CA ALA A 115 5.76 14.60 7.89
C ALA A 115 4.36 14.21 7.38
N GLY A 116 3.63 15.19 6.86
CA GLY A 116 2.33 14.93 6.23
C GLY A 116 2.41 14.02 5.00
N PRO A 117 1.26 13.54 4.48
CA PRO A 117 1.24 12.74 3.24
C PRO A 117 1.86 13.53 2.07
N THR A 118 2.58 12.84 1.17
CA THR A 118 3.11 13.43 -0.07
C THR A 118 2.01 13.87 -1.04
N LYS A 119 0.80 13.34 -0.86
CA LYS A 119 -0.38 13.57 -1.71
C LYS A 119 -0.20 13.10 -3.15
N SER A 120 0.76 12.21 -3.42
CA SER A 120 1.00 11.65 -4.75
C SER A 120 0.81 10.14 -4.76
N ALA A 121 0.16 9.62 -5.81
CA ALA A 121 0.07 8.19 -6.06
C ALA A 121 1.37 7.59 -6.63
N ALA A 122 2.42 8.39 -6.87
CA ALA A 122 3.72 7.89 -7.28
C ALA A 122 4.61 7.59 -6.06
N SER A 123 5.14 6.37 -5.97
CA SER A 123 6.05 5.96 -4.88
C SER A 123 7.35 6.76 -4.84
N SER A 124 7.80 7.27 -5.99
CA SER A 124 8.97 8.16 -6.09
C SER A 124 8.80 9.47 -5.31
N SER A 125 7.57 9.91 -5.01
CA SER A 125 7.32 11.12 -4.22
C SER A 125 7.88 11.04 -2.79
N PHE A 126 7.99 9.84 -2.22
CA PHE A 126 8.53 9.64 -0.87
C PHE A 126 10.05 9.79 -0.80
N ARG A 127 10.75 9.87 -1.95
CA ARG A 127 12.22 9.97 -1.98
C ARG A 127 12.75 11.34 -1.59
N SER A 128 11.97 12.39 -1.86
CA SER A 128 12.41 13.78 -1.67
C SER A 128 11.47 14.61 -0.80
N ASN A 129 10.22 14.16 -0.62
CA ASN A 129 9.17 15.00 -0.04
C ASN A 129 8.59 14.42 1.25
N TRP A 130 9.23 13.42 1.87
CA TRP A 130 8.71 12.79 3.08
C TRP A 130 9.80 12.36 4.06
N GLY A 131 9.62 12.73 5.33
CA GLY A 131 10.49 12.32 6.43
C GLY A 131 11.96 12.66 6.24
N ARG A 132 12.80 11.93 6.97
CA ARG A 132 14.26 11.98 6.87
C ARG A 132 14.76 10.63 6.35
N LYS A 133 15.60 10.67 5.31
CA LYS A 133 16.31 9.48 4.84
C LYS A 133 17.33 9.03 5.89
N LEU A 134 17.36 7.73 6.20
CA LEU A 134 18.37 7.12 7.06
C LEU A 134 19.75 7.14 6.38
N GLY A 135 20.80 7.40 7.17
CA GLY A 135 22.19 7.28 6.75
C GLY A 135 22.62 5.82 6.60
N GLU A 136 23.81 5.60 6.03
CA GLU A 136 24.34 4.26 5.76
C GLU A 136 24.60 3.43 7.03
N ASP A 137 24.92 4.10 8.15
CA ASP A 137 25.15 3.48 9.46
C ASP A 137 23.87 3.29 10.29
N GLU A 138 22.73 3.83 9.84
CA GLU A 138 21.45 3.73 10.54
C GLU A 138 20.66 2.50 10.07
N LYS A 139 20.08 1.75 11.02
CA LYS A 139 19.21 0.61 10.72
C LYS A 139 17.74 1.03 10.74
N PRO A 140 16.92 0.54 9.79
CA PRO A 140 15.49 0.81 9.79
C PRO A 140 14.81 0.18 11.01
N SER A 141 13.81 0.87 11.53
CA SER A 141 12.91 0.41 12.58
C SER A 141 11.55 0.04 12.01
N VAL A 142 10.78 -0.78 12.74
CA VAL A 142 9.40 -1.13 12.35
C VAL A 142 8.61 0.14 12.09
N GLY A 143 7.94 0.21 10.94
CA GLY A 143 7.16 1.36 10.52
C GLY A 143 7.92 2.39 9.68
N ASP A 144 9.26 2.35 9.60
CA ASP A 144 9.99 3.18 8.64
C ASP A 144 9.54 2.87 7.21
N LEU A 145 9.50 3.87 6.34
CA LEU A 145 9.16 3.63 4.94
C LEU A 145 10.36 3.09 4.18
N VAL A 146 10.16 1.98 3.48
CA VAL A 146 11.09 1.46 2.49
C VAL A 146 10.62 1.93 1.12
N VAL A 147 11.48 2.67 0.41
CA VAL A 147 11.18 3.14 -0.94
C VAL A 147 12.05 2.38 -1.94
N PHE A 148 11.43 1.91 -3.01
CA PHE A 148 12.07 1.15 -4.08
C PHE A 148 12.05 1.97 -5.38
N LYS A 149 12.95 1.60 -6.30
CA LYS A 149 12.87 1.99 -7.72
C LYS A 149 12.93 0.75 -8.60
N LEU A 150 12.25 0.79 -9.75
CA LEU A 150 12.47 -0.23 -10.77
C LEU A 150 13.84 -0.01 -11.43
N LYS A 151 14.50 -1.10 -11.83
CA LYS A 151 15.76 -1.03 -12.59
C LYS A 151 15.54 -0.58 -14.04
N SER A 152 14.37 -0.91 -14.61
CA SER A 152 13.98 -0.51 -15.97
C SER A 152 13.63 0.98 -16.09
N ASP A 153 13.04 1.56 -15.05
CA ASP A 153 12.69 2.98 -15.01
C ASP A 153 12.61 3.47 -13.55
N ALA A 154 13.55 4.34 -13.18
CA ALA A 154 13.65 4.84 -11.83
C ALA A 154 12.47 5.75 -11.42
N SER A 155 11.68 6.28 -12.36
CA SER A 155 10.48 7.08 -12.04
C SER A 155 9.38 6.23 -11.38
N HIS A 156 9.41 4.92 -11.65
CA HIS A 156 8.54 3.90 -11.08
C HIS A 156 9.22 3.16 -9.92
N GLY A 157 8.44 2.46 -9.11
CA GLY A 157 8.94 1.69 -7.98
C GLY A 157 7.83 1.30 -7.02
N HIS A 158 8.18 1.12 -5.75
CA HIS A 158 7.26 0.70 -4.70
C HIS A 158 7.54 1.45 -3.41
N VAL A 159 6.57 1.51 -2.51
CA VAL A 159 6.73 2.04 -1.15
C VAL A 159 5.89 1.21 -0.20
N ALA A 160 6.47 0.85 0.93
CA ALA A 160 5.85 0.03 1.97
C ALA A 160 6.49 0.35 3.32
N PHE A 161 5.89 -0.13 4.40
CA PHE A 161 6.45 -0.04 5.74
C PHE A 161 7.41 -1.21 6.02
N PHE A 162 8.56 -0.92 6.61
CA PHE A 162 9.50 -1.91 7.10
C PHE A 162 8.91 -2.67 8.29
N VAL A 163 9.04 -3.99 8.28
CA VAL A 163 8.60 -4.87 9.39
C VAL A 163 9.80 -5.49 10.10
N SER A 164 10.73 -6.08 9.37
CA SER A 164 11.95 -6.68 9.95
C SER A 164 12.97 -7.04 8.89
N ASP A 165 14.22 -7.23 9.32
CA ASP A 165 15.26 -7.86 8.52
C ASP A 165 14.99 -9.37 8.42
N ALA A 166 14.97 -9.90 7.20
CA ALA A 166 14.77 -11.33 6.93
C ALA A 166 16.10 -12.07 6.65
N GLY A 167 17.23 -11.36 6.74
CA GLY A 167 18.56 -11.85 6.44
C GLY A 167 18.83 -12.00 4.94
N LYS A 168 20.12 -12.18 4.59
CA LYS A 168 20.57 -12.47 3.22
C LYS A 168 20.07 -11.46 2.16
N GLY A 169 20.09 -10.16 2.50
CA GLY A 169 19.65 -9.09 1.60
C GLY A 169 18.13 -9.07 1.38
N ARG A 170 17.35 -9.58 2.35
CA ARG A 170 15.89 -9.59 2.31
C ARG A 170 15.30 -8.90 3.53
N ILE A 171 14.11 -8.32 3.35
CA ILE A 171 13.36 -7.66 4.40
C ILE A 171 11.88 -8.07 4.33
N TYR A 172 11.19 -8.04 5.45
CA TYR A 172 9.73 -8.10 5.49
C TYR A 172 9.17 -6.68 5.39
N ILE A 173 8.20 -6.51 4.50
CA ILE A 173 7.48 -5.24 4.32
C ILE A 173 5.97 -5.44 4.44
N LEU A 174 5.30 -4.44 5.01
CA LEU A 174 3.86 -4.31 5.08
C LEU A 174 3.44 -3.18 4.14
N GLY A 175 2.59 -3.48 3.15
CA GLY A 175 2.22 -2.49 2.15
C GLY A 175 1.00 -2.90 1.36
N GLY A 176 0.45 -1.93 0.63
CA GLY A 176 -0.62 -2.12 -0.33
C GLY A 176 -0.07 -2.40 -1.73
N ASN A 177 -0.92 -2.94 -2.61
CA ASN A 177 -0.59 -3.36 -3.96
C ASN A 177 0.54 -4.40 -4.01
N GLN A 178 0.60 -5.26 -2.99
CA GLN A 178 1.62 -6.29 -2.84
C GLN A 178 1.07 -7.62 -3.36
N GLY A 179 1.33 -7.97 -4.62
CA GLY A 179 0.65 -9.16 -5.18
C GLY A 179 1.03 -9.58 -6.61
N ALA A 180 2.09 -9.03 -7.21
CA ALA A 180 2.57 -9.44 -8.52
C ALA A 180 4.10 -9.60 -8.50
N LEU A 181 4.61 -10.81 -8.24
CA LEU A 181 6.00 -11.16 -8.58
C LEU A 181 6.18 -11.35 -10.10
N ALA A 182 5.10 -11.37 -10.85
CA ALA A 182 5.03 -11.23 -12.29
C ALA A 182 3.77 -10.42 -12.60
N HIS A 183 3.85 -9.50 -13.56
CA HIS A 183 2.83 -8.73 -14.30
C HIS A 183 1.33 -9.14 -14.29
N ASP A 184 0.77 -9.56 -13.16
CA ASP A 184 -0.57 -10.12 -12.97
C ASP A 184 -1.27 -9.31 -11.87
N ASN A 185 -2.39 -8.66 -12.19
CA ASN A 185 -3.09 -7.73 -11.29
C ASN A 185 -3.88 -8.49 -10.21
N ASN A 186 -3.23 -8.77 -9.08
CA ASN A 186 -3.80 -9.35 -7.85
C ASN A 186 -3.26 -8.63 -6.60
N GLY A 187 -3.11 -7.31 -6.66
CA GLY A 187 -2.60 -6.50 -5.56
C GLY A 187 -3.43 -6.67 -4.29
N GLU A 188 -2.77 -6.80 -3.14
CA GLU A 188 -3.43 -6.80 -1.83
C GLU A 188 -2.61 -6.05 -0.78
N VAL A 189 -3.22 -5.79 0.38
CA VAL A 189 -2.49 -5.43 1.59
C VAL A 189 -2.00 -6.70 2.26
N ASN A 190 -0.68 -6.90 2.35
CA ASN A 190 -0.11 -8.06 3.02
C ASN A 190 1.26 -7.76 3.66
N ILE A 191 1.84 -8.77 4.30
CA ILE A 191 3.25 -8.79 4.68
C ILE A 191 3.97 -9.78 3.75
N LYS A 192 5.06 -9.35 3.11
CA LYS A 192 5.87 -10.22 2.26
C LYS A 192 7.37 -9.99 2.46
N SER A 193 8.13 -11.07 2.28
CA SER A 193 9.59 -10.99 2.18
C SER A 193 10.00 -10.55 0.77
N VAL A 194 10.89 -9.56 0.67
CA VAL A 194 11.42 -9.05 -0.59
C VAL A 194 12.93 -8.92 -0.54
N GLU A 195 13.57 -9.05 -1.70
CA GLU A 195 14.99 -8.71 -1.86
C GLU A 195 15.15 -7.19 -1.89
N THR A 196 16.17 -6.70 -1.18
CA THR A 196 16.52 -5.28 -1.16
C THR A 196 17.16 -4.83 -2.48
N ASP A 197 17.75 -5.76 -3.22
CA ASP A 197 18.25 -5.57 -4.57
C ASP A 197 18.02 -6.86 -5.38
N SER A 198 17.19 -6.79 -6.42
CA SER A 198 16.85 -7.92 -7.29
C SER A 198 17.14 -7.58 -8.75
N SER A 199 16.89 -8.48 -9.69
CA SER A 199 16.96 -8.15 -11.12
C SER A 199 15.89 -7.11 -11.55
N TYR A 200 14.80 -6.95 -10.79
CA TYR A 200 13.65 -6.12 -11.13
C TYR A 200 13.68 -4.74 -10.47
N TRP A 201 14.05 -4.67 -9.19
CA TRP A 201 14.02 -3.44 -8.40
C TRP A 201 15.21 -3.33 -7.45
N GLN A 202 15.34 -2.18 -6.80
CA GLN A 202 16.25 -1.99 -5.67
C GLN A 202 15.69 -0.97 -4.68
N VAL A 203 16.04 -1.11 -3.40
CA VAL A 203 15.76 -0.13 -2.35
C VAL A 203 16.61 1.12 -2.60
N VAL A 204 15.97 2.29 -2.59
CA VAL A 204 16.65 3.59 -2.72
C VAL A 204 16.94 4.26 -1.38
N GLY A 205 16.24 3.83 -0.33
CA GLY A 205 16.42 4.32 1.01
C GLY A 205 15.31 3.89 1.95
N TYR A 206 15.63 4.02 3.23
CA TYR A 206 14.69 3.94 4.35
C TYR A 206 14.42 5.36 4.86
N PHE A 207 13.17 5.67 5.17
CA PHE A 207 12.75 7.00 5.58
C PHE A 207 12.01 6.91 6.91
N THR A 208 12.39 7.77 7.85
CA THR A 208 11.82 7.84 9.20
C THR A 208 11.20 9.21 9.45
N ALA A 209 10.20 9.27 10.31
CA ALA A 209 9.51 10.51 10.68
C ALA A 209 8.90 10.40 12.08
N LEU A 210 8.54 11.54 12.69
CA LEU A 210 8.07 11.58 14.08
C LEU A 210 6.76 10.82 14.29
N GLU A 211 5.86 10.87 13.31
CA GLU A 211 4.56 10.20 13.34
C GLU A 211 4.65 8.66 13.37
N LEU A 212 5.81 8.10 13.00
CA LEU A 212 6.10 6.67 13.08
C LEU A 212 6.46 6.22 14.51
N ARG A 213 6.66 7.18 15.42
CA ARG A 213 6.98 6.92 16.82
C ARG A 213 5.67 6.98 17.61
N GLY A 214 5.36 5.88 18.30
CA GLY A 214 4.19 5.75 19.19
C GLY A 214 4.23 6.74 20.34
#